data_AF-A0A7V3T0K0-F1
#
_entry.id   AF-A0A7V3T0K0-F1
#
_cell.length_a   1.000
_cell.length_b   1.000
_cell.length_c   1.000
_cell.angle_alpha   90.00
_cell.angle_beta   90.00
_cell.angle_gamma   90.00
#
_symmetry.space_group_name_H-M   'P 1'
#
loop_
_entity.id
_entity.type
_entity.pdbx_description
1 polymer ?
#
loop_
_entity_poly.entity_id
_entity_poly.type
_entity_poly.pdbx_seq_one_letter_code
_entity_poly.pdbx_strand_id
1 'polypeptide(L)'
;MVLYDYQPSRGGKNAADYLKGSKGFLHSDGYSGYEKVENVIRCCCWAHIRRHFVDAIPDLKNKDAPKSNAEIGRDYCNQLFEIEKTLEDLTPEKRKEECLRLEKPVPEAFWSWLENLSPMGGSALAKAKTYALNQKPYMENYLLDGRCSISNNIAENSIRPFCVGRKNWLFSDTPKGADASAIVYSLVEKTKANNLNVYAYLNYLLLYMPDMDYRNYPEVMEDMMPWSERVQQECKK
;
A
#
# COMPACT_ATOMS: atom_id res chain seq x y z
N MET A 1 3.13 -12.08 0.92
CA MET A 1 2.44 -12.40 2.19
C MET A 1 1.56 -11.21 2.56
N VAL A 2 0.31 -11.45 2.97
CA VAL A 2 -0.59 -10.39 3.49
C VAL A 2 -0.94 -10.76 4.94
N LEU A 3 -0.80 -9.80 5.85
CA LEU A 3 -1.04 -9.97 7.28
C LEU A 3 -1.73 -8.72 7.82
N TYR A 4 -2.75 -8.93 8.64
CA TYR A 4 -3.51 -7.91 9.34
C TYR A 4 -3.17 -8.00 10.81
N ASP A 5 -2.93 -6.85 11.40
CA ASP A 5 -2.65 -6.70 12.82
C ASP A 5 -3.56 -5.62 13.39
N TYR A 6 -4.27 -5.95 14.46
CA TYR A 6 -5.10 -5.00 15.16
C TYR A 6 -4.31 -4.32 16.26
N GLN A 7 -4.47 -3.00 16.35
CA GLN A 7 -3.86 -2.19 17.40
C GLN A 7 -4.91 -1.24 17.97
N PRO A 8 -4.98 -1.06 19.30
CA PRO A 8 -6.01 -0.24 19.96
C PRO A 8 -5.85 1.26 19.70
N SER A 9 -4.71 1.68 19.15
CA SER A 9 -4.48 3.05 18.72
C SER A 9 -3.68 3.09 17.42
N ARG A 10 -3.66 4.27 16.79
CA ARG A 10 -2.81 4.53 15.62
C ARG A 10 -1.39 4.96 16.00
N GLY A 11 -1.02 4.97 17.28
CA GLY A 11 0.27 5.49 17.73
C GLY A 11 1.45 4.80 17.02
N GLY A 12 2.44 5.59 16.60
CA GLY A 12 3.59 5.06 15.83
C GLY A 12 4.40 3.97 16.55
N LYS A 13 4.26 3.85 17.88
CA LYS A 13 4.83 2.74 18.64
C LYS A 13 4.35 1.39 18.11
N ASN A 14 3.06 1.28 17.77
CA ASN A 14 2.47 0.04 17.31
C ASN A 14 3.06 -0.37 15.94
N ALA A 15 3.26 0.59 15.03
CA ALA A 15 3.91 0.34 13.75
C ALA A 15 5.38 -0.09 13.94
N ALA A 16 6.11 0.56 14.86
CA ALA A 16 7.50 0.21 15.17
C ALA A 16 7.62 -1.18 15.81
N ASP A 17 6.73 -1.52 16.74
CA ASP A 17 6.71 -2.82 17.41
C ASP A 17 6.34 -3.94 16.42
N TYR A 18 5.35 -3.72 15.54
CA TYR A 18 4.93 -4.68 14.51
C TYR A 18 6.01 -4.91 13.45
N LEU A 19 6.69 -3.85 13.00
CA LEU A 19 7.73 -3.93 11.97
C LEU A 19 9.14 -4.11 12.54
N LYS A 20 9.26 -4.42 13.83
CA LYS A 20 10.56 -4.55 14.50
C LYS A 20 11.46 -5.56 13.79
N GLY A 21 12.68 -5.13 13.47
CA GLY A 21 13.67 -5.95 12.78
C GLY A 21 13.51 -6.02 11.26
N SER A 22 12.48 -5.38 10.70
CA SER A 22 12.33 -5.24 9.24
C SER A 22 13.50 -4.46 8.65
N LYS A 23 13.86 -4.80 7.41
CA LYS A 23 14.91 -4.14 6.62
C LYS A 23 14.43 -3.97 5.18
N GLY A 24 15.06 -3.06 4.45
CA GLY A 24 14.71 -2.79 3.05
C GLY A 24 13.67 -1.70 2.93
N PHE A 25 12.78 -1.81 1.94
CA PHE A 25 11.84 -0.73 1.58
C PHE A 25 10.49 -0.87 2.28
N LEU A 26 10.00 0.22 2.86
CA LEU A 26 8.67 0.30 3.51
C LEU A 26 7.76 1.25 2.73
N HIS A 27 6.78 0.69 2.02
CA HIS A 27 5.79 1.46 1.28
C HIS A 27 4.61 1.87 2.16
N SER A 28 4.28 3.17 2.24
CA SER A 28 3.15 3.67 3.03
C SER A 28 2.48 4.95 2.46
N ASP A 29 1.35 5.32 3.05
CA ASP A 29 0.50 6.48 2.72
C ASP A 29 1.04 7.82 3.28
N GLY A 30 2.27 7.83 3.81
CA GLY A 30 2.84 9.00 4.47
C GLY A 30 2.31 9.24 5.89
N TYR A 31 1.63 8.26 6.51
CA TYR A 31 1.27 8.36 7.92
C TYR A 31 2.51 8.50 8.81
N SER A 32 2.54 9.55 9.65
CA SER A 32 3.70 9.86 10.50
C SER A 32 4.00 8.79 11.54
N GLY A 33 3.05 7.90 11.86
CA GLY A 33 3.31 6.76 12.74
C GLY A 33 4.44 5.86 12.24
N TYR A 34 4.66 5.77 10.93
CA TYR A 34 5.74 4.98 10.33
C TYR A 34 7.12 5.64 10.46
N GLU A 35 7.23 6.90 10.91
CA GLU A 35 8.52 7.55 11.18
C GLU A 35 9.30 6.88 12.31
N LYS A 36 8.60 6.14 13.19
CA LYS A 36 9.22 5.39 14.28
C LYS A 36 9.78 4.04 13.85
N VAL A 37 9.57 3.62 12.61
CA VAL A 37 10.11 2.35 12.09
C VAL A 37 11.55 2.58 11.66
N GLU A 38 12.48 1.94 12.35
CA GLU A 38 13.91 2.08 12.10
C GLU A 38 14.42 1.05 11.07
N ASN A 39 15.62 1.30 10.52
CA ASN A 39 16.33 0.39 9.61
C ASN A 39 15.61 0.06 8.29
N VAL A 40 14.69 0.92 7.86
CA VAL A 40 13.97 0.83 6.58
C VAL A 40 14.18 2.08 5.73
N ILE A 41 14.12 1.90 4.42
CA ILE A 41 14.04 3.00 3.44
C ILE A 41 12.56 3.25 3.19
N ARG A 42 12.04 4.39 3.62
CA ARG A 42 10.62 4.73 3.46
C ARG A 42 10.33 5.10 2.01
N CYS A 43 9.31 4.48 1.44
CA CYS A 43 8.75 4.79 0.13
C CYS A 43 7.34 5.35 0.32
N CYS A 44 7.14 6.63 0.02
CA CYS A 44 5.82 7.24 0.11
C CYS A 44 5.06 7.10 -1.22
N CYS A 45 3.73 7.19 -1.13
CA CYS A 45 2.83 6.84 -2.23
C CYS A 45 2.46 8.04 -3.12
N TRP A 46 2.78 7.98 -4.41
CA TRP A 46 2.36 9.00 -5.39
C TRP A 46 0.86 9.06 -5.60
N ALA A 47 0.11 7.98 -5.35
CA ALA A 47 -1.35 8.00 -5.46
C ALA A 47 -2.00 8.95 -4.42
N HIS A 48 -1.37 9.13 -3.25
CA HIS A 48 -1.84 10.08 -2.23
C HIS A 48 -1.58 11.52 -2.63
N ILE A 49 -0.38 11.83 -3.13
CA ILE A 49 -0.09 13.16 -3.68
C ILE A 49 -1.10 13.47 -4.79
N ARG A 50 -1.29 12.54 -5.73
CA ARG A 50 -2.27 12.68 -6.82
C ARG A 50 -3.67 12.96 -6.29
N ARG A 51 -4.13 12.22 -5.27
CA ARG A 51 -5.45 12.41 -4.67
C ARG A 51 -5.62 13.82 -4.11
N HIS A 52 -4.64 14.34 -3.37
CA HIS A 52 -4.68 15.71 -2.86
C HIS A 52 -4.79 16.76 -3.96
N PHE A 53 -4.13 16.56 -5.11
CA PHE A 53 -4.28 17.44 -6.26
C PHE A 53 -5.66 17.29 -6.93
N VAL A 54 -6.19 16.06 -7.06
CA VAL A 54 -7.54 15.82 -7.57
C VAL A 54 -8.60 16.50 -6.71
N ASP A 55 -8.51 16.34 -5.39
CA ASP A 55 -9.43 16.95 -4.42
C ASP A 55 -9.35 18.49 -4.42
N ALA A 56 -8.30 19.07 -5.00
CA ALA A 56 -8.13 20.51 -5.16
C ALA A 56 -8.64 21.05 -6.51
N ILE A 57 -9.11 20.18 -7.41
CA ILE A 57 -9.72 20.60 -8.69
C ILE A 57 -11.14 21.09 -8.41
N PRO A 58 -11.53 22.29 -8.88
CA PRO A 58 -12.88 22.81 -8.68
C PRO A 58 -13.91 22.01 -9.48
N ASP A 59 -15.09 21.77 -8.88
CA ASP A 59 -16.20 21.02 -9.49
C ASP A 59 -16.76 21.70 -10.75
N LEU A 60 -16.73 23.03 -10.78
CA LEU A 60 -17.21 23.83 -11.89
C LEU A 60 -16.02 24.48 -12.58
N LYS A 61 -15.76 24.05 -13.82
CA LYS A 61 -14.72 24.64 -14.67
C LYS A 61 -15.30 24.98 -16.04
N ASN A 62 -14.91 26.15 -16.54
CA ASN A 62 -15.12 26.50 -17.94
C ASN A 62 -14.22 25.61 -18.83
N LYS A 63 -14.79 24.93 -19.83
CA LYS A 63 -14.08 24.01 -20.72
C LYS A 63 -12.94 24.67 -21.49
N ASP A 64 -13.05 25.98 -21.74
CA ASP A 64 -12.05 26.74 -22.49
C ASP A 64 -10.97 27.38 -21.60
N ALA A 65 -11.08 27.22 -20.26
CA ALA A 65 -10.09 27.76 -19.35
C ALA A 65 -8.79 26.93 -19.37
N PRO A 66 -7.61 27.57 -19.25
CA PRO A 66 -6.34 26.88 -19.06
C PRO A 66 -6.38 25.85 -17.93
N LYS A 67 -5.43 24.91 -17.93
CA LYS A 67 -5.28 23.97 -16.80
C LYS A 67 -5.00 24.74 -15.52
N SER A 68 -5.76 24.41 -14.48
CA SER A 68 -5.49 24.88 -13.12
C SER A 68 -4.22 24.24 -12.58
N ASN A 69 -3.61 24.86 -11.57
CA ASN A 69 -2.46 24.28 -10.88
C ASN A 69 -2.76 22.91 -10.24
N ALA A 70 -4.02 22.68 -9.83
CA ALA A 70 -4.45 21.38 -9.33
C ALA A 70 -4.40 20.29 -10.41
N GLU A 71 -4.87 20.60 -11.63
CA GLU A 71 -4.76 19.71 -12.79
C GLU A 71 -3.31 19.46 -13.20
N ILE A 72 -2.46 20.48 -13.17
CA ILE A 72 -1.02 20.33 -13.48
C ILE A 72 -0.36 19.35 -12.50
N GLY A 73 -0.59 19.51 -11.20
CA GLY A 73 -0.04 18.60 -10.19
C GLY A 73 -0.55 17.15 -10.33
N ARG A 74 -1.84 16.98 -10.65
CA ARG A 74 -2.41 15.67 -10.99
C ARG A 74 -1.74 15.07 -12.24
N ASP A 75 -1.50 15.88 -13.26
CA ASP A 75 -0.99 15.43 -14.55
C ASP A 75 0.47 14.96 -14.46
N TYR A 76 1.31 15.61 -13.63
CA TYR A 76 2.63 15.07 -13.29
C TYR A 76 2.55 13.67 -12.67
N CYS A 77 1.61 13.47 -11.73
CA CYS A 77 1.41 12.15 -11.13
C CYS A 77 0.90 11.15 -12.16
N ASN A 78 -0.05 11.54 -13.02
CA ASN A 78 -0.55 10.68 -14.09
C ASN A 78 0.57 10.26 -15.04
N GLN A 79 1.45 11.18 -15.43
CA GLN A 79 2.58 10.87 -16.30
C GLN A 79 3.47 9.78 -15.70
N LEU A 80 3.78 9.85 -14.40
CA LEU A 80 4.52 8.80 -13.70
C LEU A 80 3.79 7.45 -13.78
N PHE A 81 2.49 7.41 -13.48
CA PHE A 81 1.71 6.18 -13.55
C PHE A 81 1.60 5.61 -14.97
N GLU A 82 1.54 6.45 -16.00
CA GLU A 82 1.55 5.98 -17.39
C GLU A 82 2.91 5.40 -17.79
N ILE A 83 4.03 5.97 -17.31
CA ILE A 83 5.35 5.38 -17.52
C ILE A 83 5.44 4.01 -16.83
N GLU A 84 5.06 3.91 -15.55
CA GLU A 84 5.10 2.66 -14.78
C GLU A 84 4.36 1.49 -15.47
N LYS A 85 3.23 1.76 -16.14
CA LYS A 85 2.49 0.75 -16.92
C LYS A 85 3.32 0.18 -18.07
N THR A 86 4.20 0.97 -18.68
CA THR A 86 5.07 0.50 -19.78
C THR A 86 6.22 -0.37 -19.28
N LEU A 87 6.46 -0.40 -17.96
CA LEU A 87 7.60 -1.08 -17.33
C LEU A 87 7.17 -2.35 -16.56
N GLU A 88 5.89 -2.70 -16.55
CA GLU A 88 5.32 -3.77 -15.71
C GLU A 88 5.94 -5.15 -15.98
N ASP A 89 6.20 -5.47 -17.25
CA ASP A 89 6.72 -6.77 -17.68
C ASP A 89 8.27 -6.87 -17.65
N LEU A 90 8.95 -5.82 -17.18
CA LEU A 90 10.41 -5.81 -17.12
C LEU A 90 10.94 -6.54 -15.88
N THR A 91 12.11 -7.17 -16.04
CA THR A 91 12.90 -7.66 -14.91
C THR A 91 13.26 -6.51 -13.97
N PRO A 92 13.38 -6.71 -12.65
CA PRO A 92 13.69 -5.64 -11.69
C PRO A 92 14.92 -4.79 -12.04
N GLU A 93 15.96 -5.41 -12.59
CA GLU A 93 17.20 -4.73 -12.97
C GLU A 93 16.96 -3.72 -14.11
N LYS A 94 16.34 -4.19 -15.20
CA LYS A 94 15.95 -3.35 -16.34
C LYS A 94 14.91 -2.31 -15.95
N ARG A 95 13.95 -2.68 -15.10
CA ARG A 95 12.93 -1.76 -14.61
C ARG A 95 13.56 -0.58 -13.90
N LYS A 96 14.54 -0.82 -13.01
CA LYS A 96 15.28 0.25 -12.34
C LYS A 96 15.96 1.19 -13.33
N GLU A 97 16.66 0.65 -14.33
CA GLU A 97 17.34 1.45 -15.36
C GLU A 97 16.36 2.32 -16.14
N GLU A 98 15.25 1.75 -16.58
CA GLU A 98 14.22 2.46 -17.35
C GLU A 98 13.44 3.48 -16.49
N CYS A 99 13.13 3.18 -15.22
CA CYS A 99 12.56 4.16 -14.29
C CYS A 99 13.50 5.36 -14.11
N LEU A 100 14.80 5.13 -13.91
CA LEU A 100 15.78 6.22 -13.80
C LEU A 100 15.87 7.04 -15.10
N ARG A 101 15.73 6.40 -16.27
CA ARG A 101 15.80 7.08 -17.57
C ARG A 101 14.53 7.89 -17.89
N LEU A 102 13.35 7.32 -17.63
CA LEU A 102 12.07 7.86 -18.07
C LEU A 102 11.35 8.65 -16.98
N GLU A 103 11.39 8.18 -15.74
CA GLU A 103 10.61 8.76 -14.64
C GLU A 103 11.38 9.84 -13.92
N LYS A 104 12.68 9.68 -13.65
CA LYS A 104 13.48 10.64 -12.86
C LYS A 104 13.31 12.12 -13.26
N PRO A 105 13.21 12.48 -14.55
CA PRO A 105 12.97 13.88 -14.95
C PRO A 105 11.61 14.43 -14.48
N VAL A 106 10.61 13.57 -14.26
CA VAL A 106 9.25 13.96 -13.91
C VAL A 106 9.14 14.46 -12.45
N PRO A 107 9.63 13.75 -11.40
CA PRO A 107 9.70 14.29 -10.04
C PRO A 107 10.54 15.56 -9.99
N GLU A 108 11.68 15.63 -10.69
CA GLU A 108 12.52 16.83 -10.71
C GLU A 108 11.74 18.07 -11.22
N ALA A 109 11.04 17.92 -12.35
CA ALA A 109 10.17 18.96 -12.87
C ALA A 109 9.00 19.28 -11.93
N PHE A 110 8.37 18.26 -11.35
CA PHE A 110 7.26 18.40 -10.41
C PHE A 110 7.68 19.19 -9.16
N TRP A 111 8.83 18.88 -8.56
CA TRP A 111 9.33 19.59 -7.37
C TRP A 111 9.69 21.03 -7.68
N SER A 112 10.37 21.28 -8.80
CA SER A 112 10.70 22.63 -9.26
C SER A 112 9.43 23.47 -9.48
N TRP A 113 8.43 22.90 -10.14
CA TRP A 113 7.12 23.54 -10.32
C TRP A 113 6.43 23.80 -8.97
N LEU A 114 6.42 22.81 -8.07
CA LEU A 114 5.72 22.87 -6.79
C LEU A 114 6.31 23.93 -5.84
N GLU A 115 7.63 24.08 -5.83
CA GLU A 115 8.33 25.08 -5.02
C GLU A 115 7.92 26.51 -5.42
N ASN A 116 7.78 26.78 -6.71
CA ASN A 116 7.35 28.06 -7.26
C ASN A 116 5.85 28.35 -7.13
N LEU A 117 5.04 27.34 -6.81
CA LEU A 117 3.59 27.48 -6.67
C LEU A 117 3.24 28.26 -5.39
N SER A 118 2.57 29.40 -5.48
CA SER A 118 2.14 30.19 -4.31
C SER A 118 0.62 30.18 -4.15
N PRO A 119 0.02 29.10 -3.62
CA PRO A 119 -1.42 29.01 -3.44
C PRO A 119 -1.87 29.88 -2.26
N MET A 120 -3.12 30.33 -2.31
CA MET A 120 -3.74 31.03 -1.18
C MET A 120 -3.75 30.11 0.06
N GLY A 121 -3.35 30.65 1.22
CA GLY A 121 -3.32 29.92 2.48
C GLY A 121 -4.68 29.28 2.81
N GLY A 122 -4.65 28.04 3.32
CA GLY A 122 -5.86 27.29 3.69
C GLY A 122 -6.63 26.65 2.53
N SER A 123 -6.33 27.00 1.27
CA SER A 123 -6.94 26.37 0.09
C SER A 123 -6.62 24.87 -0.01
N ALA A 124 -7.45 24.12 -0.74
CA ALA A 124 -7.18 22.70 -1.03
C ALA A 124 -5.83 22.51 -1.74
N LEU A 125 -5.47 23.43 -2.65
CA LEU A 125 -4.18 23.43 -3.33
C LEU A 125 -3.01 23.69 -2.37
N ALA A 126 -3.18 24.59 -1.39
CA ALA A 126 -2.17 24.80 -0.35
C ALA A 126 -1.97 23.53 0.50
N LYS A 127 -3.05 22.83 0.85
CA LYS A 127 -2.98 21.54 1.56
C LYS A 127 -2.24 20.49 0.72
N ALA A 128 -2.52 20.40 -0.58
CA ALA A 128 -1.84 19.49 -1.49
C ALA A 128 -0.34 19.78 -1.59
N LYS A 129 0.03 21.06 -1.76
CA LYS A 129 1.44 21.50 -1.76
C LYS A 129 2.16 21.13 -0.47
N THR A 130 1.58 21.47 0.69
CA THR A 130 2.18 21.16 2.00
C THR A 130 2.35 19.66 2.20
N TYR A 131 1.35 18.86 1.85
CA TYR A 131 1.45 17.40 1.94
C TYR A 131 2.59 16.87 1.07
N ALA A 132 2.65 17.27 -0.20
CA ALA A 132 3.68 16.81 -1.13
C ALA A 132 5.10 17.20 -0.68
N LEU A 133 5.30 18.43 -0.19
CA LEU A 133 6.60 18.88 0.34
C LEU A 133 7.04 18.10 1.58
N ASN A 134 6.11 17.78 2.49
CA ASN A 134 6.42 16.99 3.68
C ASN A 134 6.86 15.56 3.34
N GLN A 135 6.36 14.99 2.24
CA GLN A 135 6.72 13.64 1.80
C GLN A 135 7.94 13.62 0.86
N LYS A 136 8.34 14.76 0.27
CA LYS A 136 9.40 14.89 -0.74
C LYS A 136 10.65 14.02 -0.47
N PRO A 137 11.23 13.97 0.74
CA PRO A 137 12.42 13.15 1.02
C PRO A 137 12.25 11.65 0.77
N TYR A 138 11.02 11.14 0.68
CA TYR A 138 10.69 9.72 0.59
C TYR A 138 10.03 9.33 -0.74
N MET A 139 9.68 10.30 -1.58
CA MET A 139 8.87 10.06 -2.79
C MET A 139 9.65 9.44 -3.94
N GLU A 140 10.97 9.57 -3.95
CA GLU A 140 11.84 9.06 -5.02
C GLU A 140 12.57 7.77 -4.61
N ASN A 141 12.41 7.32 -3.37
CA ASN A 141 13.10 6.12 -2.86
C ASN A 141 12.69 4.84 -3.60
N TYR A 142 11.52 4.81 -4.25
CA TYR A 142 11.12 3.68 -5.10
C TYR A 142 12.03 3.51 -6.32
N LEU A 143 12.73 4.57 -6.77
CA LEU A 143 13.68 4.49 -7.89
C LEU A 143 14.99 3.79 -7.52
N LEU A 144 15.23 3.51 -6.23
CA LEU A 144 16.46 2.86 -5.76
C LEU A 144 16.49 1.37 -6.11
N ASP A 145 15.34 0.74 -6.32
CA ASP A 145 15.20 -0.69 -6.57
C ASP A 145 13.98 -0.97 -7.47
N GLY A 146 14.17 -1.67 -8.59
CA GLY A 146 13.08 -1.92 -9.55
C GLY A 146 12.00 -2.90 -9.06
N ARG A 147 12.11 -3.44 -7.84
CA ARG A 147 11.03 -4.20 -7.18
C ARG A 147 10.07 -3.31 -6.41
N CYS A 148 10.45 -2.06 -6.16
CA CYS A 148 9.61 -1.10 -5.47
C CYS A 148 8.44 -0.65 -6.35
N SER A 149 7.30 -0.40 -5.71
CA SER A 149 6.11 0.16 -6.35
C SER A 149 6.04 1.67 -6.12
N ILE A 150 5.65 2.43 -7.14
CA ILE A 150 5.39 3.87 -7.03
C ILE A 150 4.25 4.22 -6.04
N SER A 151 3.41 3.23 -5.68
CA SER A 151 2.26 3.41 -4.79
C SER A 151 2.11 2.29 -3.75
N ASN A 152 1.39 2.57 -2.66
CA ASN A 152 0.97 1.58 -1.67
C ASN A 152 -0.41 0.96 -1.98
N ASN A 153 -0.90 1.09 -3.22
CA ASN A 153 -2.27 0.71 -3.61
C ASN A 153 -2.60 -0.76 -3.32
N ILE A 154 -1.62 -1.67 -3.39
CA ILE A 154 -1.82 -3.08 -3.05
C ILE A 154 -2.31 -3.21 -1.60
N ALA A 155 -1.60 -2.58 -0.65
CA ALA A 155 -1.98 -2.60 0.75
C ALA A 155 -3.34 -1.93 0.98
N GLU A 156 -3.61 -0.80 0.31
CA GLU A 156 -4.89 -0.10 0.40
C GLU A 156 -6.07 -0.92 -0.13
N ASN A 157 -5.87 -1.61 -1.25
CA ASN A 157 -6.88 -2.46 -1.86
C ASN A 157 -7.16 -3.68 -0.98
N SER A 158 -6.14 -4.29 -0.38
CA SER A 158 -6.30 -5.39 0.57
C SER A 158 -7.07 -4.97 1.82
N ILE A 159 -6.77 -3.81 2.44
CA ILE A 159 -7.47 -3.38 3.67
C ILE A 159 -8.90 -2.88 3.41
N ARG A 160 -9.24 -2.47 2.17
CA ARG A 160 -10.53 -1.84 1.83
C ARG A 160 -11.76 -2.68 2.19
N PRO A 161 -11.85 -4.00 1.89
CA PRO A 161 -13.00 -4.82 2.28
C PRO A 161 -13.28 -4.78 3.79
N PHE A 162 -12.23 -4.86 4.61
CA PHE A 162 -12.36 -4.73 6.06
C PHE A 162 -12.86 -3.34 6.47
N CYS A 163 -12.30 -2.27 5.90
CA CYS A 163 -12.74 -0.90 6.17
C CYS A 163 -14.21 -0.66 5.83
N VAL A 164 -14.69 -1.20 4.71
CA VAL A 164 -16.10 -1.13 4.30
C VAL A 164 -16.98 -1.95 5.24
N GLY A 165 -16.58 -3.19 5.56
CA GLY A 165 -17.30 -4.05 6.49
C GLY A 165 -17.43 -3.41 7.88
N ARG A 166 -16.32 -2.91 8.44
CA ARG A 166 -16.28 -2.23 9.74
C ARG A 166 -17.25 -1.06 9.85
N LYS A 167 -17.46 -0.31 8.76
CA LYS A 167 -18.44 0.79 8.74
C LYS A 167 -19.88 0.28 8.90
N ASN A 168 -20.16 -0.96 8.51
CA ASN A 168 -21.48 -1.58 8.52
C ASN A 168 -21.71 -2.51 9.73
N TRP A 169 -20.66 -2.95 10.43
CA TRP A 169 -20.76 -3.80 11.63
C TRP A 169 -21.00 -2.96 12.89
N LEU A 170 -22.18 -2.34 12.98
CA LEU A 170 -22.52 -1.34 14.02
C LEU A 170 -22.37 -1.83 15.47
N PHE A 171 -22.38 -3.14 15.70
CA PHE A 171 -22.33 -3.77 17.03
C PHE A 171 -21.08 -4.65 17.24
N SER A 172 -20.07 -4.55 16.36
CA SER A 172 -18.81 -5.29 16.49
C SER A 172 -17.69 -4.34 16.91
N ASP A 173 -17.59 -4.08 18.22
CA ASP A 173 -16.77 -3.01 18.79
C ASP A 173 -15.73 -3.49 19.83
N THR A 174 -15.57 -4.80 20.01
CA THR A 174 -14.63 -5.34 21.01
C THR A 174 -13.22 -5.57 20.43
N PRO A 175 -12.15 -5.32 21.21
CA PRO A 175 -10.78 -5.66 20.80
C PRO A 175 -10.61 -7.14 20.42
N LYS A 176 -11.22 -8.06 21.18
CA LYS A 176 -11.18 -9.50 20.88
C LYS A 176 -11.81 -9.83 19.52
N GLY A 177 -12.90 -9.16 19.16
CA GLY A 177 -13.52 -9.30 17.85
C GLY A 177 -12.65 -8.75 16.72
N ALA A 178 -11.91 -7.66 16.98
CA ALA A 178 -10.96 -7.10 16.04
C ALA A 178 -9.74 -8.03 15.82
N ASP A 179 -9.21 -8.62 16.88
CA ASP A 179 -8.13 -9.63 16.82
C ASP A 179 -8.56 -10.86 15.99
N ALA A 180 -9.75 -11.40 16.28
CA ALA A 180 -10.31 -12.51 15.52
C ALA A 180 -10.51 -12.15 14.04
N SER A 181 -10.99 -10.94 13.76
CA SER A 181 -11.12 -10.45 12.38
C SER A 181 -9.77 -10.34 11.69
N ALA A 182 -8.74 -9.79 12.35
CA ALA A 182 -7.40 -9.68 11.78
C ALA A 182 -6.83 -11.05 11.38
N ILE A 183 -7.02 -12.08 12.20
CA ILE A 183 -6.62 -13.47 11.87
C ILE A 183 -7.35 -13.96 10.62
N VAL A 184 -8.68 -13.85 10.59
CA VAL A 184 -9.49 -14.35 9.47
C VAL A 184 -9.16 -13.61 8.17
N TYR A 185 -9.05 -12.28 8.19
CA TYR A 185 -8.67 -11.49 7.01
C TYR A 185 -7.25 -11.81 6.55
N SER A 186 -6.32 -12.08 7.46
CA SER A 186 -4.98 -12.54 7.10
C SER A 186 -5.02 -13.87 6.36
N LEU A 187 -5.80 -14.85 6.83
CA LEU A 187 -5.98 -16.12 6.13
C LEU A 187 -6.60 -15.92 4.76
N VAL A 188 -7.71 -15.17 4.67
CA VAL A 188 -8.45 -14.94 3.42
C VAL A 188 -7.58 -14.23 2.38
N GLU A 189 -6.94 -13.12 2.74
CA GLU A 189 -6.19 -12.30 1.80
C GLU A 189 -4.85 -12.95 1.42
N LYS A 190 -4.22 -13.69 2.34
CA LYS A 190 -3.05 -14.52 2.01
C LYS A 190 -3.43 -15.65 1.04
N THR A 191 -4.62 -16.24 1.17
CA THR A 191 -5.14 -17.27 0.25
C THR A 191 -5.33 -16.70 -1.15
N LYS A 192 -6.01 -15.55 -1.26
CA LYS A 192 -6.18 -14.84 -2.53
C LYS A 192 -4.85 -14.47 -3.18
N ALA A 193 -3.90 -13.98 -2.39
CA ALA A 193 -2.56 -13.63 -2.88
C ALA A 193 -1.75 -14.83 -3.39
N ASN A 194 -2.14 -16.06 -3.03
CA ASN A 194 -1.57 -17.31 -3.55
C ASN A 194 -2.41 -17.94 -4.66
N ASN A 195 -3.40 -17.21 -5.19
CA ASN A 195 -4.31 -17.66 -6.26
C ASN A 195 -5.08 -18.95 -5.90
N LEU A 196 -5.56 -19.03 -4.66
CA LEU A 196 -6.34 -20.17 -4.16
C LEU A 196 -7.80 -19.78 -3.91
N ASN A 197 -8.67 -20.78 -3.97
CA ASN A 197 -10.05 -20.66 -3.54
C ASN A 197 -10.12 -20.56 -2.01
N VAL A 198 -10.68 -19.45 -1.54
CA VAL A 198 -10.78 -19.14 -0.10
C VAL A 198 -11.57 -20.19 0.65
N TYR A 199 -12.71 -20.62 0.11
CA TYR A 199 -13.55 -21.63 0.76
C TYR A 199 -12.84 -22.97 0.85
N ALA A 200 -12.24 -23.41 -0.26
CA ALA A 200 -11.50 -24.69 -0.30
C ALA A 200 -10.35 -24.70 0.71
N TYR A 201 -9.58 -23.61 0.80
CA TYR A 201 -8.48 -23.51 1.76
C TYR A 201 -8.94 -23.47 3.21
N LEU A 202 -9.98 -22.69 3.54
CA LEU A 202 -10.51 -22.68 4.90
C LEU A 202 -11.06 -24.06 5.29
N ASN A 203 -11.76 -24.74 4.37
CA ASN A 203 -12.23 -26.10 4.58
C ASN A 203 -11.07 -27.08 4.78
N TYR A 204 -10.01 -26.98 3.97
CA TYR A 204 -8.81 -27.79 4.09
C TYR A 204 -8.17 -27.63 5.47
N LEU A 205 -7.98 -26.39 5.94
CA LEU A 205 -7.43 -26.13 7.28
C LEU A 205 -8.31 -26.73 8.37
N LEU A 206 -9.64 -26.53 8.30
CA LEU A 206 -10.55 -27.06 9.31
C LEU A 206 -10.66 -28.58 9.30
N LEU A 207 -10.43 -29.22 8.15
CA LEU A 207 -10.47 -30.67 8.00
C LEU A 207 -9.20 -31.35 8.50
N TYR A 208 -8.03 -30.79 8.19
CA TYR A 208 -6.75 -31.47 8.44
C TYR A 208 -6.00 -30.95 9.66
N MET A 209 -6.08 -29.66 10.00
CA MET A 209 -5.31 -29.08 11.11
C MET A 209 -5.65 -29.68 12.49
N PRO A 210 -6.91 -30.02 12.84
CA PRO A 210 -7.23 -30.58 14.15
C PRO A 210 -6.52 -31.91 14.46
N ASP A 211 -6.23 -32.71 13.42
CA ASP A 211 -5.58 -34.02 13.55
C ASP A 211 -4.05 -33.93 13.55
N MET A 212 -3.48 -32.72 13.45
CA MET A 212 -2.04 -32.50 13.41
C MET A 212 -1.48 -32.19 14.80
N ASP A 213 -0.35 -32.79 15.13
CA ASP A 213 0.40 -32.47 16.34
C ASP A 213 1.34 -31.27 16.14
N TYR A 214 0.77 -30.14 15.73
CA TYR A 214 1.52 -28.89 15.49
C TYR A 214 2.12 -28.28 16.77
N ARG A 215 1.73 -28.78 17.96
CA ARG A 215 2.25 -28.29 19.24
C ARG A 215 3.60 -28.91 19.56
N ASN A 216 3.78 -30.19 19.24
CA ASN A 216 5.06 -30.87 19.40
C ASN A 216 5.93 -30.80 18.14
N TYR A 217 5.32 -30.69 16.96
CA TYR A 217 5.98 -30.62 15.66
C TYR A 217 5.51 -29.40 14.85
N PRO A 218 5.90 -28.16 15.21
CA PRO A 218 5.41 -26.95 14.54
C PRO A 218 5.70 -26.90 13.04
N GLU A 219 6.72 -27.61 12.56
CA GLU A 219 7.10 -27.69 11.15
C GLU A 219 5.98 -28.25 10.26
N VAL A 220 5.08 -29.07 10.82
CA VAL A 220 3.94 -29.61 10.06
C VAL A 220 2.99 -28.51 9.59
N MET A 221 3.03 -27.32 10.20
CA MET A 221 2.27 -26.16 9.74
C MET A 221 2.70 -25.67 8.35
N GLU A 222 3.95 -25.93 7.94
CA GLU A 222 4.41 -25.56 6.59
C GLU A 222 3.61 -26.30 5.50
N ASP A 223 3.21 -27.54 5.76
CA ASP A 223 2.37 -28.31 4.83
C ASP A 223 0.94 -27.74 4.70
N MET A 224 0.53 -26.92 5.67
CA MET A 224 -0.77 -26.26 5.71
C MET A 224 -0.71 -24.83 5.13
N MET A 225 0.48 -24.33 4.79
CA MET A 225 0.61 -22.98 4.25
C MET A 225 0.04 -22.88 2.83
N PRO A 226 -0.44 -21.70 2.42
CA PRO A 226 -1.07 -21.53 1.11
C PRO A 226 -0.10 -21.68 -0.07
N TRP A 227 1.21 -21.73 0.17
CA TRP A 227 2.23 -22.02 -0.85
C TRP A 227 2.66 -23.50 -0.88
N SER A 228 2.18 -24.33 0.05
CA SER A 228 2.56 -25.74 0.09
C SER A 228 2.05 -26.46 -1.14
N GLU A 229 2.81 -27.46 -1.61
CA GLU A 229 2.48 -28.19 -2.83
C GLU A 229 1.10 -28.84 -2.74
N ARG A 230 0.79 -29.46 -1.59
CA ARG A 230 -0.49 -30.14 -1.35
C ARG A 230 -1.67 -29.16 -1.36
N VAL A 231 -1.56 -28.04 -0.65
CA VAL A 231 -2.61 -27.02 -0.65
C VAL A 231 -2.80 -26.43 -2.04
N GLN A 232 -1.71 -26.20 -2.78
CA GLN A 232 -1.77 -25.71 -4.16
C GLN A 232 -2.48 -26.68 -5.10
N GLN A 233 -2.35 -28.00 -4.89
CA GLN A 233 -3.04 -29.02 -5.67
C GLN A 233 -4.53 -29.10 -5.29
N GLU A 234 -4.86 -29.06 -4.00
CA GLU A 234 -6.23 -29.30 -3.51
C GLU A 234 -7.12 -28.04 -3.54
N CYS A 235 -6.56 -26.83 -3.40
CA CYS A 235 -7.34 -25.61 -3.15
C CYS A 235 -7.33 -24.59 -4.32
N LYS A 236 -6.76 -24.92 -5.49
CA LYS A 236 -6.64 -23.99 -6.64
C LYS A 236 -7.94 -23.71 -7.39
N LYS A 237 -9.00 -24.49 -7.17
CA LYS A 237 -10.24 -24.46 -7.96
C LYS A 237 -11.32 -23.62 -7.30
#